data_AF-A0A8K0CL38-F1
#
_entry.id   AF-A0A8K0CL38-F1
#
_cell.length_a   1.000
_cell.length_b   1.000
_cell.length_c   1.000
_cell.angle_alpha   90.00
_cell.angle_beta   90.00
_cell.angle_gamma   90.00
#
_symmetry.space_group_name_H-M   'P 1'
#
loop_
_entity.id
_entity.type
_entity.pdbx_description
1 polymer ?
#
loop_
_entity_poly.entity_id
_entity_poly.type
_entity_poly.pdbx_seq_one_letter_code
_entity_poly.pdbx_strand_id
1 'polypeptide(L)' 'MRRIPYGKKSFSDKRSVIYLQHGILASSADWVLPGSRKGFAYILAEFGYDVLMSNVRGTRYSRKHTYLDPERHSVGF' A
#
# COMPACT_ATOMS: atom_id res chain seq x y z
N MET A 1 -5.90 1.31 0.33
CA MET A 1 -5.10 0.54 -0.66
C MET A 1 -4.30 1.51 -1.50
N ARG A 2 -3.06 1.20 -1.86
CA ARG A 2 -2.23 1.98 -2.79
C ARG A 2 -1.80 1.10 -3.97
N ARG A 3 -1.64 1.67 -5.16
CA ARG A 3 -1.33 0.95 -6.39
C ARG A 3 -0.15 1.59 -7.12
N ILE A 4 0.73 0.76 -7.68
CA ILE A 4 1.74 1.16 -8.68
C ILE A 4 1.40 0.42 -9.97
N PRO A 5 0.78 1.09 -10.95
CA PRO A 5 0.27 0.41 -12.15
C PRO A 5 1.36 0.03 -13.15
N TYR A 6 2.48 0.76 -13.18
CA TYR A 6 3.59 0.54 -14.09
C TYR A 6 4.90 1.13 -13.57
N GLY A 7 6.03 0.49 -13.94
CA GLY A 7 7.38 1.05 -13.80
C GLY A 7 7.74 2.00 -14.96
N LYS A 8 8.99 2.47 -15.02
CA LYS A 8 9.46 3.37 -16.08
C LYS A 8 9.62 2.68 -17.43
N LYS A 9 9.81 1.36 -17.42
CA LYS A 9 9.93 0.55 -18.64
C LYS A 9 8.55 0.31 -19.25
N SER A 10 8.50 0.36 -20.58
CA SER A 10 7.30 -0.02 -21.32
C SER A 10 7.14 -1.55 -21.30
N PHE A 11 5.94 -2.00 -20.93
CA PHE A 11 5.54 -3.40 -20.93
C PHE A 11 4.22 -3.52 -21.70
N SER A 12 3.90 -4.75 -22.13
CA SER A 12 2.58 -5.10 -22.68
C SER A 12 1.44 -4.55 -21.83
N ASP A 13 0.33 -4.17 -22.48
CA ASP A 13 -0.87 -3.66 -21.80
C ASP A 13 -1.47 -4.67 -20.81
N LYS A 14 -1.25 -5.97 -21.02
CA LYS A 14 -1.62 -7.03 -20.09
C LYS A 14 -0.48 -7.31 -19.11
N ARG A 15 -0.68 -6.94 -17.84
CA ARG A 15 0.25 -7.14 -16.73
C ARG A 15 -0.40 -8.00 -15.66
N SER A 16 0.37 -8.94 -15.10
CA SER A 16 -0.08 -9.72 -13.95
C SER A 16 -0.13 -8.84 -12.70
N VAL A 17 -1.21 -9.00 -11.93
CA VAL A 17 -1.40 -8.27 -10.68
C VAL A 17 -0.68 -8.99 -9.55
N ILE A 18 0.09 -8.26 -8.75
CA ILE A 18 0.65 -8.76 -7.49
C ILE A 18 0.02 -7.99 -6.34
N TYR A 19 -0.43 -8.73 -5.33
CA TYR A 19 -0.99 -8.16 -4.11
C TYR A 19 -0.01 -8.32 -2.94
N LEU A 20 0.41 -7.20 -2.35
CA LEU A 20 1.34 -7.14 -1.23
C LEU A 20 0.58 -6.82 0.06
N GLN A 21 0.63 -7.76 1.00
CA GLN A 21 0.06 -7.64 2.33
C GLN A 21 1.17 -7.38 3.35
N HIS A 22 1.05 -6.30 4.13
CA HIS A 22 2.00 -5.99 5.20
C HIS A 22 1.87 -6.96 6.40
N GLY A 23 2.91 -7.02 7.23
CA GLY A 23 2.94 -7.82 8.46
C GLY A 23 2.25 -7.19 9.66
N ILE A 24 2.55 -7.72 10.85
CA ILE A 24 2.03 -7.24 12.15
C ILE A 24 2.62 -5.87 12.47
N LEU A 25 1.78 -4.93 12.93
CA LEU A 25 2.16 -3.54 13.27
C LEU A 25 2.83 -2.74 12.13
N ALA A 26 2.64 -3.19 10.90
CA ALA A 26 3.24 -2.65 9.68
C ALA A 26 2.21 -1.91 8.81
N SER A 27 2.63 -1.45 7.63
CA SER A 27 1.73 -0.85 6.64
C SER A 27 2.25 -1.05 5.21
N SER A 28 1.47 -0.67 4.19
CA SER A 28 1.93 -0.66 2.80
C SER A 28 3.19 0.18 2.57
N ALA A 29 3.53 1.10 3.49
CA ALA A 29 4.70 1.95 3.34
C ALA A 29 6.00 1.14 3.29
N ASP A 30 6.06 -0.02 3.94
CA ASP A 30 7.29 -0.82 4.03
C ASP A 30 7.77 -1.28 2.64
N TRP A 31 6.85 -1.45 1.69
CA TRP A 31 7.15 -1.84 0.32
C TRP A 31 7.75 -0.72 -0.55
N VAL A 32 7.66 0.54 -0.10
CA VAL A 32 8.10 1.73 -0.84
C VAL A 32 9.12 2.58 -0.08
N LEU A 33 9.19 2.44 1.25
CA LEU A 33 10.08 3.18 2.16
C LEU A 33 11.55 3.14 1.74
N PRO A 34 12.12 2.00 1.28
CA PRO A 34 13.51 1.94 0.81
C PRO A 34 13.81 2.79 -0.44
N GLY A 35 12.81 3.42 -1.05
CA GLY A 35 12.94 4.29 -2.22
C GLY A 35 12.88 3.54 -3.55
N SER A 36 12.89 4.29 -4.66
CA SER A 36 12.63 3.76 -6.01
C SER A 36 13.59 2.68 -6.51
N ARG A 37 14.82 2.63 -5.97
CA ARG A 37 15.83 1.62 -6.35
C ARG A 37 15.76 0.32 -5.55
N LYS A 38 15.20 0.35 -4.33
CA LYS A 38 15.27 -0.78 -3.38
C LYS A 38 13.91 -1.19 -2.82
N GLY A 39 12.87 -0.37 -2.99
CA GLY A 39 11.52 -0.69 -2.55
C GLY A 39 10.95 -1.83 -3.37
N PHE A 40 10.48 -2.87 -2.70
CA PHE A 40 10.01 -4.10 -3.34
C PHE A 40 8.88 -3.84 -4.35
N ALA A 41 7.95 -2.93 -4.03
CA ALA A 41 6.87 -2.57 -4.95
C ALA A 41 7.39 -1.89 -6.23
N TYR A 42 8.46 -1.10 -6.14
CA TYR A 42 9.08 -0.48 -7.30
C TYR A 42 9.83 -1.51 -8.15
N ILE A 43 10.52 -2.45 -7.52
CA ILE A 43 11.21 -3.54 -8.21
C ILE A 43 10.19 -4.36 -9.02
N LEU A 44 9.08 -4.78 -8.42
CA LEU A 44 8.03 -5.52 -9.12
C LEU A 44 7.42 -4.71 -10.28
N ALA A 45 7.16 -3.41 -10.09
CA ALA A 45 6.65 -2.57 -11.17
C ALA A 45 7.65 -2.44 -12.35
N GLU A 46 8.96 -2.38 -12.06
CA GLU A 46 10.03 -2.40 -13.06
C GLU A 46 10.19 -3.75 -13.77
N PHE A 47 9.65 -4.83 -13.21
CA PHE A 47 9.52 -6.15 -13.86
C PHE A 47 8.19 -6.35 -14.60
N GLY A 48 7.35 -5.31 -14.66
CA GLY A 48 6.13 -5.32 -15.48
C GLY A 48 4.87 -5.82 -14.76
N TYR A 49 4.88 -5.87 -13.43
CA TYR A 49 3.70 -6.20 -12.63
C TYR A 49 2.86 -4.96 -12.31
N ASP A 50 1.54 -5.14 -12.20
CA ASP A 50 0.64 -4.17 -11.58
C ASP A 50 0.57 -4.45 -10.07
N VAL A 51 1.12 -3.55 -9.26
CA VAL A 51 1.36 -3.82 -7.84
C VAL A 51 0.29 -3.16 -6.99
N LEU A 52 -0.52 -3.98 -6.31
CA LEU A 52 -1.47 -3.56 -5.31
C LEU A 52 -0.87 -3.75 -3.92
N MET A 53 -0.95 -2.71 -3.08
CA MET A 53 -0.48 -2.75 -1.70
C MET A 53 -1.64 -2.44 -0.76
N SER A 54 -1.91 -3.39 0.13
CA SER A 54 -3.03 -3.30 1.07
C SER A 54 -2.65 -2.55 2.35
N ASN A 55 -3.68 -2.07 3.05
CA ASN A 55 -3.57 -1.59 4.43
C ASN A 55 -4.76 -2.11 5.21
N VAL A 56 -4.50 -2.94 6.21
CA VAL A 56 -5.53 -3.47 7.12
C VAL A 56 -6.07 -2.34 8.00
N ARG A 57 -7.34 -2.46 8.44
CA ARG A 57 -8.01 -1.52 9.34
C ARG A 57 -7.15 -1.23 10.59
N GLY A 58 -7.09 0.02 11.00
CA GLY A 58 -6.34 0.46 12.18
C GLY A 58 -4.88 0.85 11.90
N THR A 59 -4.31 0.45 10.76
CA THR A 59 -3.01 0.99 10.32
C THR A 59 -3.10 2.49 10.04
N ARG A 60 -1.96 3.19 10.05
CA ARG A 60 -1.88 4.65 9.82
C ARG A 60 -2.66 5.13 8.59
N TYR A 61 -2.77 4.32 7.53
CA TYR A 61 -3.43 4.68 6.28
C TYR A 61 -4.87 4.13 6.13
N SER A 62 -5.42 3.45 7.15
CA SER A 62 -6.74 2.80 7.11
C SER A 62 -7.51 2.96 8.43
N ARG A 63 -7.64 4.20 8.93
CA ARG A 63 -8.40 4.53 10.16
C ARG A 63 -9.81 5.11 9.92
N LYS A 64 -10.19 5.41 8.67
CA LYS A 64 -11.53 5.95 8.37
C LYS A 64 -12.60 4.88 8.56
N HIS A 65 -13.75 5.28 9.09
CA HIS A 65 -14.93 4.44 9.27
C HIS A 65 -16.20 5.21 8.87
N THR A 66 -17.25 4.50 8.45
CA THR A 66 -18.49 5.13 7.96
C THR A 66 -19.30 5.81 9.07
N TYR A 67 -19.21 5.30 10.30
CA TYR A 67 -19.99 5.78 11.45
C TYR A 67 -19.15 6.31 12.62
N LEU A 68 -17.85 6.00 12.64
CA LEU A 68 -16.98 6.28 13.77
C LEU A 68 -15.86 7.21 13.32
N ASP A 69 -15.58 8.23 14.14
CA ASP A 69 -14.43 9.10 13.96
C ASP A 69 -13.29 8.61 14.85
N PRO A 70 -12.13 8.21 14.27
CA PRO A 70 -11.00 7.69 15.03
C PRO A 70 -10.29 8.74 15.91
N GLU A 71 -10.59 10.03 15.75
CA GLU A 71 -10.07 11.13 16.58
C GLU A 71 -11.12 11.66 17.57
N ARG A 72 -12.33 11.10 17.55
CA ARG A 72 -13.36 11.50 18.51
C ARG A 72 -12.97 11.02 19.89
N HIS A 73 -12.50 11.95 20.71
CA HIS A 73 -12.34 11.75 22.14
C HIS A 73 -13.71 11.73 22.80
N SER A 74 -14.02 10.64 23.53
CA SER A 74 -15.08 10.66 24.52
C SER A 74 -14.63 11.52 25.68
N VAL A 75 -15.28 12.66 25.88
CA VAL A 75 -15.19 13.38 27.16
C VAL A 75 -15.91 12.56 28.24
N GLY A 76 -15.18 12.20 29.29
CA GLY A 76 -15.62 11.35 30.42
C GLY A 76 -14.61 10.21 30.63
N PHE A 77 -13.74 10.25 31.63
CA PHE A 77 -13.86 10.71 33.01
C PHE A 77 -12.83 11.79 33.39
#